data_AF-E9KKB6-F1
#
_entry.id   AF-E9KKB6-F1
#
_cell.length_a   1.000
_cell.length_b   1.000
_cell.length_c   1.000
_cell.angle_alpha   90.00
_cell.angle_beta   90.00
_cell.angle_gamma   90.00
#
_symmetry.space_group_name_H-M   'P 1'
#
loop_
_entity.id
_entity.type
_entity.pdbx_description
1 polymer ?
#
loop_
_entity_poly.entity_id
_entity_poly.type
_entity_poly.pdbx_seq_one_letter_code
_entity_poly.pdbx_strand_id
1 'polypeptide(L)' 'PENKNSHALYLAGVYRGGCDLLVRSRLALADGVTMQVTVRSKEGTPVDVILASVG' A
#
# COMPACT_ATOMS: atom_id res chain seq x y z
N PRO A 1 12.28 -15.07 5.87
CA PRO A 1 12.38 -16.14 6.87
C PRO A 1 11.40 -17.26 6.52
N GLU A 2 11.87 -18.51 6.55
CA GLU A 2 10.98 -19.67 6.50
C GLU A 2 9.96 -19.56 7.65
N ASN A 3 8.69 -19.82 7.37
CA ASN A 3 7.52 -19.57 8.23
C ASN A 3 7.03 -18.11 8.41
N LYS A 4 7.44 -17.16 7.56
CA LYS A 4 6.70 -15.87 7.51
C LYS A 4 5.43 -16.00 6.67
N ASN A 5 4.30 -16.16 7.36
CA ASN A 5 2.97 -16.06 6.77
C ASN A 5 2.44 -14.62 6.74
N SER A 6 3.24 -13.62 7.14
CA SER A 6 2.86 -12.22 7.08
C SER A 6 4.03 -11.32 6.70
N HIS A 7 3.72 -10.24 5.98
CA HIS A 7 4.70 -9.26 5.54
C HIS A 7 4.10 -7.84 5.56
N ALA A 8 4.95 -6.85 5.83
CA ALA A 8 4.58 -5.44 5.72
C ALA A 8 5.47 -4.79 4.66
N LEU A 9 4.89 -4.44 3.52
CA LEU A 9 5.55 -3.72 2.44
C LEU A 9 5.34 -2.22 2.64
N TYR A 10 6.42 -1.46 2.65
CA TYR A 10 6.42 0.00 2.74
C TYR A 10 6.93 0.59 1.43
N LEU A 11 6.14 1.46 0.82
CA LEU A 11 6.46 2.14 -0.42
C LEU A 11 6.38 3.65 -0.19
N ALA A 12 7.30 4.37 -0.83
CA ALA A 12 7.28 5.83 -0.90
C ALA A 12 7.42 6.24 -2.36
N GLY A 13 6.71 7.30 -2.74
CA GLY A 13 6.77 7.86 -4.08
C GLY A 13 6.23 9.28 -4.10
N VAL A 14 6.29 9.89 -5.28
CA VAL A 14 5.82 11.26 -5.51
C VAL A 14 4.79 11.22 -6.62
N TYR A 15 3.59 11.75 -6.35
CA TYR A 15 2.55 11.93 -7.34
C TYR A 15 2.80 13.20 -8.16
N ARG A 16 2.12 13.32 -9.31
CA ARG A 16 2.21 14.50 -10.18
C ARG A 16 1.97 15.78 -9.36
N GLY A 17 2.76 16.81 -9.61
CA GLY A 17 2.73 18.06 -8.81
C GLY A 17 3.67 18.06 -7.61
N GLY A 18 4.46 17.00 -7.40
CA GLY A 18 5.45 16.94 -6.32
C GLY A 18 4.86 16.53 -4.96
N CYS A 19 3.68 15.91 -4.97
CA CYS A 19 2.99 15.53 -3.74
C CYS A 19 3.47 14.16 -3.25
N ASP A 20 4.05 14.12 -2.05
CA ASP A 20 4.51 12.86 -1.45
C ASP A 20 3.35 11.89 -1.21
N LEU A 21 3.63 10.62 -1.44
CA LEU A 21 2.71 9.51 -1.21
C LEU A 21 3.42 8.36 -0.52
N LEU A 22 2.81 7.87 0.55
CA LEU A 22 3.30 6.76 1.34
C LEU A 22 2.26 5.65 1.35
N VAL A 23 2.67 4.43 1.04
CA VAL A 23 1.81 3.24 1.09
C VAL A 23 2.40 2.25 2.09
N ARG A 24 1.52 1.69 2.91
CA ARG A 24 1.80 0.49 3.68
C ARG A 24 0.81 -0.59 3.29
N SER A 25 1.33 -1.71 2.82
CA SER A 25 0.54 -2.92 2.60
C SER A 25 0.91 -3.97 3.64
N ARG A 26 -0.09 -4.47 4.38
CA ARG A 26 0.07 -5.64 5.25
C ARG A 26 -0.51 -6.85 4.55
N LEU A 27 0.32 -7.84 4.32
CA LEU A 27 -0.02 -9.08 3.64
C LEU A 27 -0.06 -10.21 4.66
N ALA A 28 -1.07 -11.07 4.57
CA ALA A 28 -1.17 -12.30 5.33
C ALA A 28 -1.47 -13.46 4.37
N LEU A 29 -0.67 -14.52 4.46
CA LEU A 29 -0.75 -15.74 3.67
C LEU A 29 -1.45 -16.83 4.50
N ALA A 30 -2.57 -17.32 3.99
CA ALA A 30 -3.28 -18.51 4.45
C ALA A 30 -3.53 -19.42 3.22
N ASP A 31 -4.78 -19.73 2.90
CA ASP A 31 -5.16 -20.44 1.65
C ASP A 31 -4.97 -19.57 0.39
N GLY A 32 -4.72 -18.28 0.59
CA GLY A 32 -4.34 -17.28 -0.41
C GLY A 32 -3.71 -16.07 0.29
N VAL A 33 -3.40 -15.02 -0.48
CA VAL A 33 -2.88 -13.77 0.10
C VAL A 33 -4.04 -12.80 0.33
N THR A 34 -4.25 -12.42 1.59
CA THR A 34 -5.10 -11.28 1.95
C THR A 34 -4.23 -10.06 2.21
N MET A 35 -4.77 -8.88 1.92
CA MET A 35 -4.02 -7.63 2.02
C MET A 35 -4.85 -6.50 2.61
N GLN A 36 -4.23 -5.72 3.50
CA GLN A 36 -4.74 -4.44 3.98
C GLN A 36 -3.82 -3.32 3.47
N VAL A 37 -4.36 -2.44 2.63
CA VAL A 37 -3.64 -1.29 2.08
C VAL A 37 -3.99 -0.04 2.87
N THR A 38 -2.97 0.73 3.26
CA THR A 38 -3.12 2.07 3.84
C THR A 38 -2.29 3.03 3.02
N VAL A 39 -2.92 4.11 2.53
CA VAL A 39 -2.26 5.15 1.73
C VAL A 39 -2.34 6.47 2.49
N ARG A 40 -1.27 7.26 2.47
CA ARG A 40 -1.23 8.62 3.02
C ARG A 40 -0.58 9.56 2.02
N SER A 41 -1.22 10.71 1.83
CA SER A 41 -0.67 11.85 1.11
C SER A 41 -1.26 13.13 1.72
N LYS A 42 -0.68 14.29 1.38
CA LYS A 42 -1.26 15.59 1.74
C LYS A 42 -2.51 15.91 0.93
N GLU A 43 -2.65 15.28 -0.24
CA GLU A 43 -3.79 15.42 -1.14
C GLU A 43 -4.65 14.15 -1.16
N GLY A 44 -5.96 14.30 -1.38
CA GLY A 44 -6.89 13.16 -1.45
C GLY A 44 -6.77 12.38 -2.76
N THR A 45 -6.60 13.06 -3.90
CA THR A 45 -6.56 12.41 -5.22
C THR A 45 -5.50 11.30 -5.35
N PRO A 46 -4.25 11.48 -4.88
CA PRO A 46 -3.25 10.40 -4.90
C PRO A 46 -3.66 9.18 -4.07
N VAL A 47 -4.38 9.39 -2.95
CA VAL A 47 -4.90 8.30 -2.11
C VAL A 47 -5.94 7.49 -2.89
N ASP A 48 -6.89 8.16 -3.52
CA ASP A 48 -7.97 7.52 -4.28
C ASP A 48 -7.42 6.73 -5.47
N VAL A 49 -6.45 7.28 -6.20
CA VAL A 49 -5.82 6.60 -7.34
C VAL A 49 -5.19 5.28 -6.92
N ILE A 50 -4.44 5.25 -5.80
CA ILE A 50 -3.80 4.01 -5.34
C ILE A 50 -4.84 3.01 -4.86
N LEU A 51 -5.85 3.44 -4.09
CA LEU A 51 -6.89 2.54 -3.59
C LEU A 51 -7.73 1.96 -4.72
N ALA A 52 -8.06 2.74 -5.74
CA ALA A 52 -8.81 2.27 -6.91
C ALA A 52 -8.00 1.35 -7.83
N SER A 53 -6.67 1.50 -7.89
CA SER A 53 -5.82 0.73 -8.82
C SER A 53 -5.37 -0.63 -8.26
N VAL A 54 -5.39 -0.80 -6.94
CA VAL A 54 -4.93 -2.03 -6.26
C VAL A 54 -6.11 -2.98 -5.95
N GLY A 55 -7.34 -2.52 -6.16
CA GLY A 55 -8.59 -3.26 -5.95
C GLY A 55 -8.73 -4.50 -6.82
#